data_AF-X0Y024-F1
#
_entry.id   AF-X0Y024-F1
#
_cell.length_a   1.000
_cell.length_b   1.000
_cell.length_c   1.000
_cell.angle_alpha   90.00
_cell.angle_beta   90.00
_cell.angle_gamma   90.00
#
_symmetry.space_group_name_H-M   'P 1'
#
loop_
_entity.id
_entity.type
_entity.pdbx_description
1 polymer ?
#
loop_
_entity_poly.entity_id
_entity_poly.type
_entity_poly.pdbx_seq_one_letter_code
_entity_poly.pdbx_strand_id
1 'polypeptide(L)' 'MSIKIMTRVWDHSKQEGTKLLLLLALADFARDDGTAWPSVDTLAKKARCKRRNAQYILRELAEIGEIQIASREGP' A
#
# COMPACT_ATOMS: atom_id res chain seq x y z
N MET A 1 -1.78 -3.32 -12.07
CA MET A 1 -1.64 -4.67 -11.50
C MET A 1 -0.32 -5.25 -11.92
N SER A 2 0.64 -5.31 -10.99
CA SER A 2 1.93 -5.97 -11.20
C SER A 2 2.02 -7.21 -10.32
N ILE A 3 2.01 -8.38 -10.96
CA ILE A 3 2.13 -9.68 -10.26
C ILE A 3 3.46 -9.73 -9.51
N LYS A 4 4.54 -9.21 -10.09
CA LYS A 4 5.88 -9.17 -9.50
C LYS A 4 5.89 -8.46 -8.15
N ILE A 5 5.25 -7.30 -8.05
CA ILE A 5 5.18 -6.55 -6.79
C ILE A 5 4.32 -7.29 -5.76
N MET A 6 3.23 -7.92 -6.20
CA MET A 6 2.37 -8.69 -5.31
C MET A 6 3.09 -9.93 -4.75
N THR A 7 3.85 -10.65 -5.58
CA THR A 7 4.72 -11.74 -5.15
C THR A 7 5.77 -11.25 -4.14
N ARG A 8 6.41 -10.10 -4.40
CA ARG A 8 7.38 -9.50 -3.45
C ARG A 8 6.75 -9.22 -2.09
N VAL A 9 5.50 -8.74 -2.03
CA VAL A 9 4.78 -8.54 -0.77
C VAL A 9 4.61 -9.88 -0.05
N TRP A 10 4.16 -10.93 -0.75
CA TRP A 10 4.01 -12.25 -0.14
C TRP A 10 5.32 -12.85 0.36
N ASP A 11 6.42 -12.68 -0.37
CA ASP A 11 7.70 -13.29 -0.04
C ASP A 11 8.44 -12.58 1.12
N HIS A 12 8.21 -11.28 1.31
CA HIS A 12 9.06 -10.46 2.19
C HIS A 12 8.33 -9.70 3.30
N SER A 13 7.07 -9.30 3.10
CA SER A 13 6.35 -8.57 4.16
C SER A 13 6.00 -9.52 5.29
N LYS A 14 6.23 -9.06 6.53
CA LYS A 14 5.80 -9.77 7.76
C LYS A 14 4.48 -9.25 8.30
N GLN A 15 3.81 -8.35 7.57
CA GLN A 15 2.55 -7.78 7.98
C GLN A 15 1.41 -8.80 7.89
N GLU A 16 0.39 -8.60 8.70
CA GLU A 16 -0.80 -9.44 8.74
C GLU A 16 -2.08 -8.59 8.69
N GLY A 17 -3.22 -9.27 8.51
CA GLY A 17 -4.55 -8.64 8.55
C GLY A 17 -4.67 -7.44 7.61
N THR A 18 -5.25 -6.34 8.12
CA THR A 18 -5.51 -5.12 7.31
C THR A 18 -4.23 -4.51 6.74
N LYS A 19 -3.09 -4.63 7.43
CA LYS A 19 -1.80 -4.08 6.95
C LYS A 19 -1.33 -4.80 5.70
N LEU A 20 -1.37 -6.14 5.73
CA LEU A 20 -1.07 -6.97 4.57
C LEU A 20 -2.03 -6.71 3.41
N LEU A 21 -3.33 -6.60 3.69
CA LEU A 21 -4.32 -6.27 2.66
C LEU A 21 -4.06 -4.90 2.01
N LEU A 22 -3.56 -3.93 2.77
CA LEU A 22 -3.16 -2.62 2.25
C LEU A 22 -1.92 -2.69 1.35
N LEU A 23 -0.91 -3.48 1.72
CA LEU A 23 0.26 -3.73 0.88
C LEU A 23 -0.11 -4.44 -0.43
N LEU A 24 -0.95 -5.46 -0.36
CA LEU A 24 -1.45 -6.18 -1.54
C LEU A 24 -2.34 -5.28 -2.41
N ALA A 25 -3.16 -4.42 -1.79
CA ALA A 25 -3.94 -3.44 -2.50
C ALA A 25 -3.03 -2.44 -3.24
N LEU A 26 -1.96 -1.95 -2.63
CA LEU A 26 -0.96 -1.11 -3.30
C LEU A 26 -0.29 -1.85 -4.46
N ALA A 27 0.13 -3.09 -4.26
CA ALA A 27 0.75 -3.93 -5.28
C ALA A 27 -0.16 -4.15 -6.51
N ASP A 28 -1.48 -4.25 -6.29
CA ASP A 28 -2.49 -4.34 -7.35
C ASP A 28 -2.54 -3.07 -8.22
N PHE A 29 -2.22 -1.90 -7.66
CA PHE A 29 -2.10 -0.65 -8.42
C PHE A 29 -0.68 -0.36 -8.89
N ALA A 30 0.32 -1.12 -8.44
CA ALA A 30 1.70 -0.89 -8.78
C ALA A 30 2.00 -1.20 -10.25
N ARG A 31 2.93 -0.43 -10.82
CA ARG A 31 3.66 -0.75 -12.05
C ARG A 31 4.89 -1.61 -11.71
N ASP A 32 5.61 -2.06 -12.73
CA ASP A 32 6.76 -2.96 -12.54
C ASP A 32 7.96 -2.29 -11.86
N ASP A 33 7.99 -0.96 -11.83
CA ASP A 33 8.95 -0.15 -11.07
C ASP A 33 8.56 0.01 -9.59
N GLY A 34 7.42 -0.53 -9.17
CA GLY A 34 6.91 -0.44 -7.80
C GLY A 34 6.14 0.85 -7.50
N THR A 35 5.96 1.76 -8.46
CA THR A 35 5.20 3.00 -8.26
C THR A 35 3.70 2.77 -8.39
N ALA A 36 2.92 3.42 -7.52
CA ALA A 36 1.47 3.35 -7.49
C ALA A 36 0.88 4.69 -7.04
N TRP A 37 -0.27 5.09 -7.61
CA TRP A 37 -1.00 6.30 -7.21
C TRP A 37 -2.50 6.08 -6.93
N PRO A 38 -2.89 5.05 -6.16
CA PRO A 38 -4.28 4.88 -5.78
C PRO A 38 -4.71 5.93 -4.75
N SER A 39 -5.99 6.29 -4.76
CA SER A 39 -6.56 7.10 -3.69
C SER A 39 -6.64 6.29 -2.38
N VAL A 40 -6.59 6.97 -1.24
CA VAL A 40 -6.77 6.34 0.07
C VAL A 40 -8.13 5.63 0.18
N ASP A 41 -9.19 6.18 -0.43
CA ASP A 41 -10.51 5.53 -0.41
C ASP A 41 -10.52 4.22 -1.19
N THR A 42 -9.83 4.19 -2.34
CA THR A 42 -9.66 2.99 -3.15
C THR A 42 -8.95 1.90 -2.35
N LEU A 43 -7.85 2.26 -1.69
CA LEU A 43 -7.09 1.35 -0.83
C LEU A 43 -7.93 0.86 0.35
N ALA A 44 -8.63 1.76 1.03
CA ALA A 44 -9.48 1.43 2.18
C ALA A 44 -10.59 0.44 1.81
N LYS A 45 -11.27 0.66 0.68
CA LYS A 45 -12.28 -0.26 0.14
C LYS A 45 -11.68 -1.65 -0.14
N LYS A 46 -10.53 -1.69 -0.82
CA LYS A 46 -9.89 -2.95 -1.20
C LYS A 46 -9.34 -3.72 0.01
N ALA A 47 -8.82 -3.00 1.00
CA ALA A 47 -8.35 -3.54 2.27
C ALA A 47 -9.45 -3.73 3.33
N ARG A 48 -10.72 -3.50 2.97
CA ARG A 48 -11.91 -3.71 3.82
C ARG A 48 -11.83 -2.96 5.15
N CYS A 49 -11.32 -1.73 5.13
CA CYS A 49 -11.21 -0.89 6.32
C CYS A 49 -11.73 0.53 6.07
N LYS A 50 -11.91 1.30 7.16
CA LYS A 50 -12.32 2.70 7.08
C LYS A 50 -11.15 3.56 6.56
N ARG A 51 -11.44 4.62 5.80
CA ARG A 51 -10.44 5.58 5.29
C ARG A 51 -9.44 6.04 6.37
N ARG A 52 -9.93 6.41 7.56
CA ARG A 52 -9.07 6.85 8.68
C ARG A 52 -8.07 5.78 9.11
N ASN A 53 -8.50 4.52 9.16
CA ASN A 53 -7.63 3.39 9.49
C ASN A 53 -6.60 3.14 8.38
N ALA A 54 -7.02 3.25 7.11
CA ALA A 54 -6.10 3.15 5.99
C ALA A 54 -5.01 4.23 6.04
N GLN A 55 -5.35 5.48 6.37
CA GLN A 55 -4.35 6.55 6.52
C GLN A 55 -3.35 6.27 7.66
N TYR A 56 -3.85 5.78 8.80
CA TYR A 56 -3.00 5.42 9.93
C TYR A 56 -2.03 4.28 9.55
N ILE A 57 -2.56 3.20 8.99
CA ILE A 57 -1.76 2.04 8.57
C ILE A 57 -0.77 2.43 7.48
N LEU A 58 -1.14 3.26 6.50
CA LEU A 58 -0.21 3.71 5.46
C LEU A 58 0.99 4.46 6.05
N ARG A 59 0.77 5.31 7.07
CA ARG A 59 1.86 5.99 7.78
C ARG A 59 2.73 5.01 8.52
N GLU A 60 2.12 4.10 9.27
CA GLU A 60 2.84 3.07 10.02
C GLU A 60 3.69 2.18 9.09
N LEU A 61 3.13 1.73 7.96
CA LEU A 61 3.84 0.96 6.94
C LEU A 61 5.02 1.74 6.33
N ALA A 62 4.88 3.06 6.19
CA ALA A 62 5.98 3.91 5.73
C ALA A 62 7.06 4.08 6.81
N GLU A 63 6.68 4.27 8.06
CA GLU A 63 7.59 4.40 9.21
C GLU A 63 8.45 3.14 9.41
N ILE A 64 7.88 1.96 9.19
CA ILE A 64 8.61 0.69 9.28
C ILE A 64 9.31 0.27 7.97
N GLY A 65 9.23 1.10 6.92
CA GLY A 65 9.97 0.93 5.68
C GLY A 65 9.39 -0.08 4.68
N GLU A 66 8.14 -0.53 4.85
CA GLU A 66 7.46 -1.41 3.87
C GLU A 66 7.13 -0.65 2.57
N ILE A 67 6.81 0.65 2.69
CA ILE A 67 6.48 1.52 1.56
C ILE A 67 7.12 2.91 1.72
N GLN A 68 7.15 3.69 0.64
CA GLN A 68 7.48 5.10 0.68
C GLN A 68 6.31 5.92 0.16
N ILE A 69 5.93 6.97 0.90
CA ILE A 69 4.89 7.89 0.50
C ILE A 69 5.55 9.14 -0.07
N ALA A 70 5.48 9.30 -1.39
CA ALA A 70 5.90 10.53 -2.04
C ALA A 70 4.80 11.59 -1.92
N SER A 71 5.06 12.65 -1.18
CA SER A 71 4.26 13.88 -1.29
C SER A 71 4.59 14.52 -2.63
N ARG A 72 3.56 14.77 -3.46
CA ARG A 72 3.76 15.69 -4.57
C ARG A 72 3.89 17.07 -3.97
N GLU A 73 5.07 17.68 -4.06
CA GLU A 73 5.19 19.13 -3.92
C GLU A 73 4.27 19.74 -4.98
N GLY A 74 3.18 20.37 -4.52
CA GLY A 74 2.41 21.26 -5.37
C GLY A 74 3.27 22.49 -5.71
N PRO A 75 2.94 23.23 -6.78
CA PRO A 75 3.61 24.49 -7.10
C PRO A 75 3.53 25.50 -5.95
#